data_AF-A0A258KPU8-F1
#
_entry.id   AF-A0A258KPU8-F1
#
_cell.length_a   1.000
_cell.length_b   1.000
_cell.length_c   1.000
_cell.angle_alpha   90.00
_cell.angle_beta   90.00
_cell.angle_gamma   90.00
#
_symmetry.space_group_name_H-M   'P 1'
#
loop_
_entity.id
_entity.type
_entity.pdbx_description
1 polymer ?
#
loop_
_entity_poly.entity_id
_entity_poly.type
_entity_poly.pdbx_seq_one_letter_code
_entity_poly.pdbx_strand_id
1 'polypeptide(L)'
;SLRPEDFDFFKQFRNISIIYCPNLHAKYYANESSGILSSINLYDSSFKNNVEYGVLYEQGTFSALTNNVDLSAWRYTKEVTEKNPAVFLRVPVYEKSLLGSLLGQKSYIASETLLDQTELMLNNWTKWEKETKHFAKDFPESIIGNDKTIKRPERHERPEQIEIVSKSKWESVETKVTKGYCIRTGIEIPFNPDKPMCDKAFSSWFKFKNPDYEETYCHRTGKRSYGKTSMRNPILY
;
A
#
# COMPACT_ATOMS: atom_id res chain seq x y z
N SER A 1 13.36 -15.67 6.42
CA SER A 1 12.12 -16.42 6.15
C SER A 1 10.95 -15.71 6.79
N LEU A 2 9.74 -15.85 6.27
CA LEU A 2 8.53 -15.33 6.92
C LEU A 2 8.22 -16.17 8.16
N ARG A 3 7.91 -15.52 9.27
CA ARG A 3 7.39 -16.14 10.49
C ARG A 3 5.87 -16.27 10.39
N PRO A 4 5.23 -17.09 11.22
CA PRO A 4 3.77 -17.26 11.22
C PRO A 4 3.02 -15.92 11.27
N GLU A 5 3.47 -14.97 12.10
CA GLU A 5 2.82 -13.66 12.25
C GLU A 5 2.93 -12.81 10.98
N ASP A 6 4.01 -12.98 10.22
CA ASP A 6 4.19 -12.28 8.95
C ASP A 6 3.17 -12.80 7.92
N PHE A 7 2.87 -14.10 7.92
CA PHE A 7 1.78 -14.65 7.09
C PHE A 7 0.43 -14.05 7.46
N ASP A 8 0.10 -13.93 8.75
CA ASP A 8 -1.15 -13.34 9.21
C ASP A 8 -1.29 -11.87 8.77
N PHE A 9 -0.18 -11.12 8.75
CA PHE A 9 -0.14 -9.79 8.19
C PHE A 9 -0.42 -9.79 6.67
N PHE A 10 0.34 -10.57 5.90
CA PHE A 10 0.17 -10.59 4.43
C PHE A 10 -1.20 -11.14 4.00
N LYS A 11 -1.76 -12.09 4.74
CA LYS A 11 -3.11 -12.61 4.53
C LYS A 11 -4.21 -11.60 4.80
N GLN A 12 -3.93 -10.34 5.15
CA GLN A 12 -4.94 -9.28 5.20
C GLN A 12 -5.11 -8.54 3.86
N PHE A 13 -4.14 -8.67 2.94
CA PHE A 13 -4.22 -8.00 1.65
C PHE A 13 -5.33 -8.61 0.78
N ARG A 14 -5.98 -7.74 -0.02
CA ARG A 14 -7.09 -8.09 -0.93
C ARG A 14 -6.61 -8.82 -2.19
N ASN A 15 -5.35 -8.68 -2.54
CA ASN A 15 -4.72 -9.30 -3.68
C ASN A 15 -3.27 -9.59 -3.30
N ILE A 16 -2.93 -10.85 -3.09
CA ILE A 16 -1.60 -11.25 -2.63
C ILE A 16 -1.31 -12.70 -2.98
N SER A 17 -0.07 -12.93 -3.40
CA SER A 17 0.48 -14.26 -3.66
C SER A 17 1.77 -14.41 -2.85
N ILE A 18 1.88 -15.50 -2.10
CA ILE A 18 3.08 -15.83 -1.32
C ILE A 18 3.71 -17.05 -1.97
N ILE A 19 4.92 -16.89 -2.49
CA ILE A 19 5.67 -17.92 -3.21
C ILE A 19 6.86 -18.35 -2.36
N TYR A 20 7.05 -19.65 -2.21
CA TYR A 20 8.22 -20.19 -1.52
C TYR A 20 9.38 -20.35 -2.50
N CYS A 21 10.39 -19.50 -2.37
CA CYS A 21 11.60 -19.56 -3.17
C CYS A 21 12.78 -20.00 -2.30
N PRO A 22 13.25 -21.26 -2.39
CA PRO A 22 14.43 -21.67 -1.65
C PRO A 22 15.65 -20.85 -2.10
N ASN A 23 16.49 -20.48 -1.14
CA ASN A 23 17.73 -19.73 -1.36
C ASN A 23 17.57 -18.28 -1.88
N LEU A 24 16.36 -17.72 -1.90
CA LEU A 24 16.17 -16.31 -2.25
C LEU A 24 16.62 -15.42 -1.09
N HIS A 25 17.74 -14.73 -1.25
CA HIS A 25 18.29 -13.78 -0.26
C HIS A 25 18.19 -12.32 -0.72
N ALA A 26 17.96 -12.05 -2.00
CA ALA A 26 17.81 -10.69 -2.51
C ALA A 26 16.56 -10.01 -1.93
N LYS A 27 16.60 -8.68 -1.81
CA LYS A 27 15.44 -7.86 -1.47
C LYS A 27 15.21 -6.88 -2.61
N TYR A 28 14.19 -7.16 -3.38
CA TYR A 28 13.77 -6.38 -4.53
C TYR A 28 12.29 -6.06 -4.37
N TYR A 29 11.96 -4.77 -4.46
CA TYR A 29 10.60 -4.26 -4.35
C TYR A 29 10.30 -3.48 -5.61
N ALA A 30 9.23 -3.82 -6.31
CA ALA A 30 8.92 -3.16 -7.57
C ALA A 30 7.42 -3.06 -7.82
N ASN A 31 7.05 -2.09 -8.65
CA ASN A 31 5.74 -1.93 -9.26
C ASN A 31 5.92 -1.69 -10.77
N GLU A 32 4.86 -1.31 -11.47
CA GLU A 32 4.91 -1.12 -12.92
C GLU A 32 5.76 0.09 -13.37
N SER A 33 6.04 1.04 -12.46
CA SER A 33 6.77 2.28 -12.78
C SER A 33 8.18 2.33 -12.21
N SER A 34 8.49 1.54 -11.19
CA SER A 34 9.70 1.71 -10.40
C SER A 34 10.10 0.41 -9.70
N GLY A 35 11.40 0.20 -9.53
CA GLY A 35 11.99 -0.93 -8.80
C GLY A 35 13.08 -0.46 -7.84
N ILE A 36 13.21 -1.11 -6.69
CA ILE A 36 14.23 -0.83 -5.68
C ILE A 36 14.90 -2.14 -5.32
N LEU A 37 16.20 -2.24 -5.61
CA LEU A 37 17.07 -3.29 -5.07
C LEU A 37 17.74 -2.72 -3.80
N SER A 38 17.64 -3.41 -2.68
CA SER A 38 18.20 -2.90 -1.42
C SER A 38 18.70 -4.01 -0.50
N SER A 39 19.52 -3.64 0.48
CA SER A 39 19.83 -4.49 1.64
C SER A 39 18.69 -4.56 2.66
N ILE A 40 17.70 -3.65 2.57
CA ILE A 40 16.58 -3.52 3.50
C ILE A 40 15.59 -4.69 3.39
N ASN A 41 15.29 -5.32 4.53
CA ASN A 41 14.13 -6.21 4.69
C ASN A 41 12.86 -5.42 5.04
N LEU A 42 11.68 -6.02 4.90
CA LEU A 42 10.38 -5.45 5.26
C LEU A 42 10.13 -5.33 6.79
N TYR A 43 11.11 -4.86 7.58
CA TYR A 43 10.98 -4.66 9.02
C TYR A 43 11.43 -3.26 9.45
N ASP A 44 10.63 -2.61 10.30
CA ASP A 44 10.87 -1.26 10.82
C ASP A 44 12.23 -1.10 11.52
N SER A 45 12.72 -2.16 12.16
CA SER A 45 14.01 -2.15 12.88
C SER A 45 15.21 -1.94 11.95
N SER A 46 15.12 -2.41 10.69
CA SER A 46 16.19 -2.22 9.70
C SER A 46 16.35 -0.76 9.27
N PHE A 47 15.28 0.05 9.35
CA PHE A 47 15.34 1.45 8.91
C PHE A 47 15.97 2.40 9.94
N LYS A 48 15.99 2.03 11.21
CA LYS A 48 16.37 2.95 12.29
C LYS A 48 17.80 2.78 12.79
N ASN A 49 18.33 1.55 12.72
CA ASN A 49 19.57 1.20 13.41
C ASN A 49 20.69 0.70 12.47
N ASN A 50 20.41 0.56 11.18
CA ASN A 50 21.37 0.03 10.21
C ASN A 50 21.76 1.06 9.16
N VAL A 51 22.98 0.94 8.66
CA VAL A 51 23.38 1.59 7.40
C VAL A 51 22.97 0.67 6.26
N GLU A 52 22.11 1.18 5.40
CA GLU A 52 21.48 0.39 4.33
C GLU A 52 21.77 1.06 2.98
N TYR A 53 21.92 0.24 1.94
CA TYR A 53 22.15 0.71 0.59
C TYR A 53 21.03 0.23 -0.33
N GLY A 54 20.75 1.01 -1.37
CA GLY A 54 19.78 0.62 -2.38
C GLY A 54 19.96 1.38 -3.69
N VAL A 55 19.45 0.77 -4.75
CA VAL A 55 19.39 1.35 -6.09
C VAL A 55 17.93 1.44 -6.50
N LEU A 56 17.47 2.67 -6.76
CA LEU A 56 16.14 2.96 -7.29
C LEU A 56 16.22 3.04 -8.82
N TYR A 57 15.27 2.39 -9.47
CA TYR A 57 15.02 2.44 -10.89
C TYR A 57 13.64 3.05 -11.12
N GLU A 58 13.53 4.01 -12.04
CA GLU A 58 12.27 4.63 -12.43
C GLU A 58 12.10 4.54 -13.94
N GLN A 59 10.92 4.08 -14.39
CA GLN A 59 10.57 4.05 -15.80
C GLN A 59 10.15 5.45 -16.26
N GLY A 60 11.11 6.20 -16.82
CA GLY A 60 10.84 7.46 -17.51
C GLY A 60 10.55 7.28 -19.01
N THR A 61 9.85 8.24 -19.62
CA THR A 61 9.62 8.31 -21.09
C THR A 61 10.90 8.34 -21.91
N PHE A 62 12.03 8.74 -21.32
CA PHE A 62 13.36 8.74 -21.95
C PHE A 62 14.23 7.51 -21.61
N SER A 63 13.69 6.57 -20.82
CA SER A 63 14.41 5.37 -20.35
C SER A 63 14.53 4.27 -21.41
N ALA A 64 13.85 4.41 -22.56
CA ALA A 64 13.86 3.43 -23.65
C ALA A 64 15.28 3.10 -24.19
N LEU A 65 16.27 3.97 -24.00
CA LEU A 65 17.66 3.74 -24.41
C LEU A 65 18.55 3.08 -23.34
N THR A 66 18.12 2.97 -22.08
CA THR A 66 18.92 2.43 -20.95
C THR A 66 18.35 1.15 -20.31
N ASN A 67 17.29 0.59 -20.89
CA ASN A 67 16.39 -0.42 -20.31
C ASN A 67 16.88 -1.89 -20.28
N ASN A 68 18.11 -2.19 -19.83
CA ASN A 68 18.54 -3.60 -19.72
C ASN A 68 18.51 -4.18 -18.30
N VAL A 69 18.83 -3.40 -17.25
CA VAL A 69 19.04 -3.99 -15.91
C VAL A 69 17.74 -4.13 -15.10
N ASP A 70 16.90 -3.10 -15.01
CA ASP A 70 15.63 -3.21 -14.27
C ASP A 70 14.65 -4.18 -14.94
N LEU A 71 14.53 -4.11 -16.27
CA LEU A 71 13.69 -5.02 -17.03
C LEU A 71 14.15 -6.48 -16.90
N SER A 72 15.46 -6.74 -16.81
CA SER A 72 15.97 -8.09 -16.57
C SER A 72 15.72 -8.55 -15.13
N ALA A 73 15.89 -7.68 -14.13
CA ALA A 73 15.55 -7.99 -12.74
C ALA A 73 14.06 -8.31 -12.56
N TRP A 74 13.18 -7.52 -13.17
CA TRP A 74 11.74 -7.75 -13.18
C TRP A 74 11.36 -9.08 -13.86
N ARG A 75 11.89 -9.33 -15.07
CA ARG A 75 11.65 -10.57 -15.82
C ARG A 75 12.14 -11.80 -15.06
N TYR A 76 13.35 -11.74 -14.52
CA TYR A 76 13.91 -12.81 -13.70
C TYR A 76 13.08 -13.05 -12.45
N THR A 77 12.63 -11.99 -11.77
CA THR A 77 11.75 -12.12 -10.59
C THR A 77 10.43 -12.79 -10.95
N LYS A 78 9.79 -12.41 -12.08
CA LYS A 78 8.60 -13.11 -12.58
C LYS A 78 8.88 -14.59 -12.84
N GLU A 79 9.97 -14.90 -13.54
CA GLU A 79 10.36 -16.29 -13.82
C GLU A 79 10.58 -17.09 -12.53
N VAL A 80 11.24 -16.50 -11.53
CA VAL A 80 11.41 -17.10 -10.19
C VAL A 80 10.04 -17.36 -9.56
N THR A 81 9.10 -16.42 -9.60
CA THR A 81 7.76 -16.63 -9.03
C THR A 81 6.97 -17.73 -9.75
N GLU A 82 7.14 -17.90 -11.06
CA GLU A 82 6.44 -18.91 -11.86
C GLU A 82 7.02 -20.32 -11.71
N LYS A 83 8.31 -20.42 -11.38
CA LYS A 83 9.04 -21.69 -11.21
C LYS A 83 8.99 -22.24 -9.78
N ASN A 84 8.48 -21.46 -8.84
CA ASN A 84 8.47 -21.80 -7.43
C ASN A 84 7.04 -22.04 -6.92
N PRO A 85 6.85 -22.95 -5.95
CA PRO A 85 5.53 -23.31 -5.44
C PRO A 85 4.87 -22.14 -4.71
N ALA A 86 3.59 -21.95 -4.97
CA ALA A 86 2.75 -21.02 -4.22
C ALA A 86 2.34 -21.65 -2.88
N VAL A 87 2.41 -20.85 -1.81
CA VAL A 87 1.98 -21.22 -0.46
C VAL A 87 0.58 -20.66 -0.20
N PHE A 88 0.33 -19.44 -0.67
CA PHE A 88 -0.93 -18.74 -0.48
C PHE A 88 -1.25 -17.90 -1.71
N LEU A 89 -2.51 -17.92 -2.17
CA LEU A 89 -3.00 -17.12 -3.29
C LEU A 89 -4.36 -16.55 -2.93
N ARG A 90 -4.48 -15.22 -3.00
CA ARG A 90 -5.75 -14.51 -2.93
C ARG A 90 -5.85 -13.52 -4.08
N VAL A 91 -6.96 -13.58 -4.79
CA VAL A 91 -7.18 -12.79 -6.00
C VAL A 91 -8.40 -11.90 -5.86
N PRO A 92 -8.43 -10.73 -6.53
CA PRO A 92 -9.58 -9.86 -6.52
C PRO A 92 -10.72 -10.42 -7.39
N VAL A 93 -11.94 -10.21 -6.92
CA VAL A 93 -13.18 -10.49 -7.66
C VAL A 93 -13.74 -9.17 -8.18
N TYR A 94 -13.93 -9.09 -9.50
CA TYR A 94 -14.46 -7.91 -10.18
C TYR A 94 -15.86 -8.16 -10.73
N GLU A 95 -16.67 -7.11 -10.75
CA GLU A 95 -18.01 -7.15 -11.34
C GLU A 95 -17.96 -7.30 -12.87
N LYS A 96 -18.82 -8.17 -13.41
CA LYS A 96 -19.06 -8.22 -14.85
C LYS A 96 -19.96 -7.05 -15.27
N SER A 97 -19.35 -5.95 -15.69
CA SER A 97 -20.05 -4.80 -16.27
C SER A 97 -19.66 -4.63 -17.73
N LEU A 98 -20.63 -4.69 -18.64
CA LEU A 98 -20.41 -4.43 -20.08
C LEU A 98 -19.88 -3.02 -20.33
N LEU A 99 -20.40 -2.02 -19.58
CA LEU A 99 -19.94 -0.64 -19.67
C LEU A 99 -18.54 -0.47 -19.07
N GLY A 100 -18.26 -1.15 -17.94
CA GLY A 100 -16.95 -1.16 -17.31
C GLY A 100 -15.88 -1.78 -18.21
N SER A 101 -16.19 -2.90 -18.88
CA SER A 101 -15.29 -3.54 -19.84
C SER A 101 -14.96 -2.65 -21.04
N LEU A 102 -15.92 -1.86 -21.53
CA LEU A 102 -15.68 -0.92 -22.65
C LEU A 102 -14.80 0.27 -22.25
N LEU A 103 -14.91 0.73 -21.00
CA LEU A 103 -14.15 1.88 -20.47
C LEU A 103 -12.87 1.47 -19.72
N GLY A 104 -12.54 0.17 -19.67
CA GLY A 104 -11.42 -0.36 -18.90
C GLY A 104 -11.58 -0.25 -17.37
N GLN A 105 -12.79 0.02 -16.88
CA GLN A 105 -13.09 0.17 -15.46
C GLN A 105 -13.55 -1.16 -14.86
N LYS A 106 -12.78 -1.69 -13.90
CA LYS A 106 -13.14 -2.88 -13.13
C LYS A 106 -13.63 -2.46 -11.74
N SER A 107 -14.84 -2.86 -11.38
CA SER A 107 -15.41 -2.60 -10.04
C SER A 107 -15.05 -3.75 -9.11
N TYR A 108 -14.22 -3.49 -8.09
CA TYR A 108 -13.85 -4.48 -7.08
C TYR A 108 -15.05 -4.82 -6.18
N ILE A 109 -15.35 -6.11 -6.04
CA ILE A 109 -16.42 -6.61 -5.17
C ILE A 109 -15.85 -7.16 -3.86
N ALA A 110 -14.97 -8.15 -3.98
CA ALA A 110 -14.44 -8.94 -2.86
C ALA A 110 -13.10 -9.58 -3.26
N SER A 111 -12.56 -10.42 -2.39
CA SER A 111 -11.35 -11.19 -2.65
C SER A 111 -11.59 -12.65 -2.34
N GLU A 112 -11.09 -13.54 -3.18
CA GLU A 112 -11.23 -14.98 -3.05
C GLU A 112 -9.86 -15.60 -2.77
N THR A 113 -9.75 -16.43 -1.73
CA THR A 113 -8.55 -17.23 -1.47
C THR A 113 -8.63 -18.52 -2.27
N LEU A 114 -7.76 -18.65 -3.27
CA LEU A 114 -7.71 -19.83 -4.16
C LEU A 114 -6.79 -20.93 -3.65
N LEU A 115 -5.80 -20.56 -2.82
CA LEU A 115 -4.84 -21.48 -2.24
C LEU A 115 -4.45 -20.98 -0.85
N ASP A 116 -4.51 -21.84 0.15
CA ASP A 116 -3.89 -21.61 1.46
C ASP A 116 -3.29 -22.93 1.96
N GLN A 117 -1.97 -23.05 1.85
CA GLN A 117 -1.18 -24.18 2.34
C GLN A 117 -0.27 -23.78 3.50
N THR A 118 -0.55 -22.62 4.10
CA THR A 118 0.35 -22.01 5.07
C THR A 118 0.48 -22.88 6.33
N GLU A 119 -0.64 -23.38 6.86
CA GLU A 119 -0.61 -24.28 8.02
C GLU A 119 0.09 -25.60 7.72
N LEU A 120 -0.15 -26.18 6.54
CA LEU A 120 0.50 -27.43 6.13
C LEU A 120 2.02 -27.23 6.01
N MET A 121 2.45 -26.13 5.40
CA MET A 121 3.87 -25.78 5.24
C MET A 121 4.55 -25.55 6.60
N LEU A 122 3.91 -24.82 7.52
CA LEU A 122 4.46 -24.48 8.83
C LEU A 122 4.51 -25.69 9.77
N ASN A 123 3.47 -26.53 9.78
CA ASN A 123 3.35 -27.64 10.73
C ASN A 123 3.92 -28.96 10.20
N ASN A 124 4.02 -29.14 8.87
CA ASN A 124 4.48 -30.39 8.27
C ASN A 124 5.25 -30.15 6.96
N TRP A 125 6.42 -29.53 7.08
CA TRP A 125 7.32 -29.22 5.97
C TRP A 125 7.54 -30.38 5.00
N THR A 126 7.90 -31.55 5.52
CA THR A 126 8.26 -32.72 4.69
C THR A 126 7.10 -33.20 3.83
N LYS A 127 5.87 -33.12 4.36
CA LYS A 127 4.67 -33.45 3.59
C LYS A 127 4.39 -32.41 2.53
N TRP A 128 4.44 -31.14 2.89
CA TRP A 128 4.23 -30.03 1.95
C TRP A 128 5.21 -30.08 0.77
N GLU A 129 6.49 -30.30 1.04
CA GLU A 129 7.53 -30.35 0.00
C GLU A 129 7.36 -31.52 -0.99
N LYS A 130 6.80 -32.64 -0.53
CA LYS A 130 6.64 -33.87 -1.33
C LYS A 130 5.32 -33.95 -2.09
N GLU A 131 4.24 -33.44 -1.52
CA GLU A 131 2.88 -33.74 -2.01
C GLU A 131 2.16 -32.52 -2.62
N THR A 132 2.65 -31.30 -2.40
CA THR A 132 1.92 -30.08 -2.80
C THR A 132 2.79 -29.10 -3.57
N LYS A 133 2.71 -29.17 -4.91
CA LYS A 133 3.31 -28.16 -5.79
C LYS A 133 2.25 -27.56 -6.71
N HIS A 134 1.53 -26.60 -6.17
CA HIS A 134 0.72 -25.69 -6.97
C HIS A 134 1.56 -24.46 -7.33
N PHE A 135 1.47 -23.98 -8.56
CA PHE A 135 2.16 -22.77 -9.00
C PHE A 135 1.17 -21.64 -9.19
N ALA A 136 1.58 -20.40 -8.95
CA ALA A 136 0.68 -19.24 -9.08
C ALA A 136 0.06 -19.13 -10.48
N LYS A 137 0.83 -19.48 -11.52
CA LYS A 137 0.38 -19.50 -12.93
C LYS A 137 -0.76 -20.48 -13.22
N ASP A 138 -1.00 -21.44 -12.34
CA ASP A 138 -2.06 -22.44 -12.51
C ASP A 138 -3.44 -21.88 -12.08
N PHE A 139 -3.46 -20.67 -11.51
CA PHE A 139 -4.67 -20.00 -11.02
C PHE A 139 -4.92 -18.70 -11.81
N PRO A 140 -6.19 -18.27 -11.92
CA PRO A 140 -6.50 -16.98 -12.53
C PRO A 140 -6.00 -15.82 -11.68
N GLU A 141 -5.49 -14.75 -12.31
CA GLU A 141 -5.06 -13.52 -11.60
C GLU A 141 -6.22 -12.72 -10.99
N SER A 142 -7.44 -12.93 -11.49
CA SER A 142 -8.66 -12.31 -10.96
C SER A 142 -9.89 -13.11 -11.38
N ILE A 143 -10.98 -12.95 -10.63
CA ILE A 143 -12.26 -13.60 -10.92
C ILE A 143 -13.23 -12.54 -11.45
N ILE A 144 -13.99 -12.89 -12.47
CA ILE A 144 -15.13 -12.08 -12.94
C ILE A 144 -16.38 -12.66 -12.28
N GLY A 145 -16.95 -11.93 -11.33
CA GLY A 145 -18.20 -12.29 -10.68
C GLY A 145 -19.36 -12.19 -11.67
N ASN A 146 -19.98 -13.33 -11.97
CA ASN A 146 -21.32 -13.35 -12.53
C ASN A 146 -22.30 -13.47 -11.35
N ASP A 147 -23.20 -12.48 -11.26
CA ASP A 147 -24.43 -12.53 -10.47
C ASP A 147 -24.38 -12.10 -8.99
N LYS A 148 -25.52 -11.60 -8.55
CA LYS A 148 -25.84 -10.73 -7.39
C LYS A 148 -25.60 -11.35 -6.00
N THR A 149 -24.85 -12.44 -5.90
CA THR A 149 -24.65 -13.22 -4.67
C THR A 149 -23.41 -12.80 -3.88
N ILE A 150 -22.42 -12.18 -4.53
CA ILE A 150 -21.23 -11.66 -3.86
C ILE A 150 -21.55 -10.27 -3.29
N LYS A 151 -22.10 -10.23 -2.08
CA LYS A 151 -22.28 -8.98 -1.35
C LYS A 151 -20.91 -8.40 -1.05
N ARG A 152 -20.69 -7.15 -1.48
CA ARG A 152 -19.55 -6.33 -1.06
C ARG A 152 -19.44 -6.42 0.47
N PRO A 153 -18.30 -6.83 1.04
CA PRO A 153 -18.14 -6.87 2.48
C PRO A 153 -18.46 -5.48 3.04
N GLU A 154 -19.40 -5.41 3.97
CA GLU A 154 -19.60 -4.18 4.72
C GLU A 154 -18.29 -3.86 5.43
N ARG A 155 -17.87 -2.59 5.36
CA ARG A 155 -16.73 -2.13 6.12
C ARG A 155 -17.12 -2.25 7.60
N HIS A 156 -16.78 -3.36 8.23
CA HIS A 156 -16.72 -3.41 9.68
C HIS A 156 -15.62 -2.44 10.08
N GLU A 157 -16.00 -1.36 10.76
CA GLU A 157 -15.06 -0.58 11.53
C GLU A 157 -14.33 -1.56 12.44
N ARG A 158 -13.01 -1.69 12.24
CA ARG A 158 -12.19 -2.50 13.13
C ARG A 158 -12.44 -1.93 14.52
N PRO A 159 -12.89 -2.72 15.51
CA PRO A 159 -12.88 -2.23 16.89
C PRO A 159 -11.47 -1.72 17.15
N GLU A 160 -11.34 -0.51 17.68
CA GLU A 160 -10.07 -0.02 18.19
C GLU A 160 -9.61 -0.98 19.29
N GLN A 161 -8.90 -2.04 18.91
CA GLN A 161 -8.17 -2.87 19.86
C GLN A 161 -6.94 -2.06 20.25
N ILE A 162 -7.12 -1.28 21.30
CA ILE A 162 -6.04 -0.67 22.08
C ILE A 162 -5.29 -1.84 22.73
N GLU A 163 -4.34 -2.44 22.01
CA GLU A 163 -3.34 -3.28 22.64
C GLU A 163 -2.37 -2.38 23.40
N ILE A 164 -2.51 -2.40 24.72
CA ILE A 164 -1.60 -1.81 25.69
C ILE A 164 -0.33 -2.67 25.68
N VAL A 165 0.53 -2.48 24.68
CA VAL A 165 1.94 -2.87 24.79
C VAL A 165 2.66 -1.73 25.49
N SER A 166 3.15 -2.05 26.69
CA SER A 166 3.81 -1.18 27.65
C SER A 166 4.75 -0.16 27.00
N LYS A 167 4.26 1.08 26.89
CA LYS A 167 5.10 2.26 26.67
C LYS A 167 6.01 2.41 27.87
N SER A 168 7.27 2.02 27.72
CA SER A 168 8.34 2.52 28.57
C SER A 168 8.33 4.05 28.46
N LYS A 169 7.92 4.68 29.58
CA LYS A 169 8.33 6.00 30.04
C LYS A 169 8.46 7.08 28.95
N TRP A 170 7.32 7.62 28.55
CA TRP A 170 7.25 9.02 28.17
C TRP A 170 6.11 9.64 29.00
N GLU A 171 6.46 10.66 29.75
CA GLU A 171 5.53 11.44 30.56
C GLU A 171 4.40 11.96 29.70
N SER A 172 3.18 11.80 30.20
CA SER A 172 1.95 12.36 29.65
C SER A 172 2.04 13.88 29.65
N VAL A 173 2.37 14.46 28.50
CA VAL A 173 1.96 15.82 28.19
C VAL A 173 0.58 15.70 27.54
N GLU A 174 -0.47 16.10 28.27
CA GLU A 174 -1.78 16.39 27.70
C GLU A 174 -1.62 17.52 26.67
N THR A 175 -1.28 17.20 25.43
CA THR A 175 -1.32 18.17 24.35
C THR A 175 -2.78 18.34 23.94
N LYS A 176 -3.40 19.39 24.49
CA LYS A 176 -4.62 19.99 23.94
C LYS A 176 -4.45 20.08 22.42
N VAL A 177 -5.14 19.23 21.66
CA VAL A 177 -5.13 19.30 20.20
C VAL A 177 -5.70 20.67 19.83
N THR A 178 -4.83 21.55 19.36
CA THR A 178 -5.23 22.88 18.92
C THR A 178 -6.03 22.76 17.64
N LYS A 179 -7.19 23.42 17.60
CA LYS A 179 -8.09 23.43 16.44
C LYS A 179 -7.53 24.37 15.36
N GLY A 180 -7.60 23.94 14.10
CA GLY A 180 -7.25 24.71 12.91
C GLY A 180 -8.33 24.61 11.85
N TYR A 181 -8.11 25.21 10.69
CA TYR A 181 -9.11 25.29 9.61
C TYR A 181 -8.49 25.03 8.25
N CYS A 182 -9.20 24.34 7.37
CA CYS A 182 -8.72 24.09 6.02
C CYS A 182 -8.61 25.41 5.24
N ILE A 183 -7.42 25.70 4.71
CA ILE A 183 -7.15 26.97 4.01
C ILE A 183 -7.98 27.17 2.73
N ARG A 184 -8.56 26.10 2.16
CA ARG A 184 -9.40 26.17 0.95
C ARG A 184 -10.91 26.15 1.23
N THR A 185 -11.34 25.40 2.25
CA THR A 185 -12.76 25.15 2.50
C THR A 185 -13.28 25.79 3.78
N GLY A 186 -12.39 26.16 4.71
CA GLY A 186 -12.75 26.73 6.01
C GLY A 186 -13.25 25.71 7.03
N ILE A 187 -13.32 24.42 6.69
CA ILE A 187 -13.74 23.34 7.60
C ILE A 187 -12.71 23.16 8.72
N GLU A 188 -13.16 22.93 9.95
CA GLU A 188 -12.31 22.66 11.12
C GLU A 188 -11.52 21.36 10.94
N ILE A 189 -10.20 21.42 11.16
CA ILE A 189 -9.25 20.31 11.09
C ILE A 189 -8.23 20.46 12.24
N PRO A 190 -7.42 19.43 12.57
CA PRO A 190 -6.32 19.62 13.52
C PRO A 190 -5.37 20.73 13.05
N PHE A 191 -4.92 21.58 13.96
CA PHE A 191 -3.96 22.64 13.63
C PHE A 191 -2.59 22.02 13.35
N ASN A 192 -2.23 22.01 12.07
CA ASN A 192 -0.94 21.57 11.57
C ASN A 192 -0.57 22.42 10.34
N PRO A 193 0.37 23.38 10.47
CA PRO A 193 0.83 24.20 9.35
C PRO A 193 1.41 23.40 8.18
N ASP A 194 1.95 22.20 8.41
CA ASP A 194 2.46 21.31 7.35
C ASP A 194 1.33 20.57 6.62
N LYS A 195 0.13 20.49 7.24
CA LYS A 195 -1.08 19.87 6.69
C LYS A 195 -2.30 20.80 6.80
N PRO A 196 -2.28 21.97 6.13
CA PRO A 196 -3.29 23.01 6.33
C PRO A 196 -4.59 22.78 5.54
N MET A 197 -4.77 21.59 4.94
CA MET A 197 -5.91 21.24 4.10
C MET A 197 -6.63 19.99 4.60
N CYS A 198 -7.95 19.94 4.42
CA CYS A 198 -8.71 18.70 4.56
C CYS A 198 -8.48 17.77 3.35
N ASP A 199 -8.77 16.47 3.49
CA ASP A 199 -8.48 15.44 2.49
C ASP A 199 -9.03 15.77 1.09
N LYS A 200 -10.25 16.32 1.01
CA LYS A 200 -10.88 16.72 -0.25
C LYS A 200 -10.10 17.86 -0.93
N ALA A 201 -9.73 18.89 -0.17
CA ALA A 201 -8.99 20.03 -0.68
C ALA A 201 -7.55 19.65 -1.07
N PHE A 202 -6.91 18.78 -0.29
CA PHE A 202 -5.58 18.25 -0.57
C PHE A 202 -5.57 17.39 -1.84
N SER A 203 -6.55 16.52 -2.04
CA SER A 203 -6.68 15.70 -3.27
C SER A 203 -6.77 16.56 -4.53
N SER A 204 -7.43 17.73 -4.44
CA SER A 204 -7.45 18.69 -5.54
C SER A 204 -6.11 19.41 -5.70
N TRP A 205 -5.50 19.87 -4.60
CA TRP A 205 -4.19 20.53 -4.62
C TRP A 205 -3.09 19.62 -5.19
N PHE A 206 -3.09 18.34 -4.82
CA PHE A 206 -2.09 17.34 -5.22
C PHE A 206 -2.01 17.12 -6.73
N LYS A 207 -3.07 17.46 -7.49
CA LYS A 207 -3.05 17.40 -8.96
C LYS A 207 -2.20 18.51 -9.58
N PHE A 208 -2.18 19.69 -8.96
CA PHE A 208 -1.49 20.88 -9.48
C PHE A 208 -0.18 21.17 -8.76
N LYS A 209 -0.07 20.76 -7.48
CA LYS A 209 1.11 20.89 -6.60
C LYS A 209 1.72 22.30 -6.59
N ASN A 210 0.91 23.34 -6.77
CA ASN A 210 1.37 24.72 -6.72
C ASN A 210 1.38 25.20 -5.25
N PRO A 211 2.56 25.33 -4.60
CA PRO A 211 2.66 25.71 -3.19
C PRO A 211 2.24 27.16 -2.92
N ASP A 212 2.27 28.00 -3.95
CA ASP A 212 2.01 29.44 -3.88
C ASP A 212 0.61 29.80 -4.39
N TYR A 213 -0.23 28.80 -4.67
CA TYR A 213 -1.63 29.01 -5.02
C TYR A 213 -2.37 29.78 -3.92
N GLU A 214 -3.08 30.82 -4.32
CA GLU A 214 -3.85 31.69 -3.44
C GLU A 214 -5.09 30.97 -2.89
N GLU A 215 -5.12 30.79 -1.57
CA GLU A 215 -6.17 30.11 -0.83
C GLU A 215 -7.11 31.10 -0.12
N THR A 216 -8.24 30.61 0.35
CA THR A 216 -9.39 31.44 0.75
C THR A 216 -9.54 31.65 2.25
N TYR A 217 -8.89 30.86 3.11
CA TYR A 217 -9.00 30.90 4.57
C TYR A 217 -7.65 30.80 5.29
N CYS A 218 -7.56 31.38 6.48
CA CYS A 218 -6.41 31.24 7.38
C CYS A 218 -6.50 29.97 8.23
N HIS A 219 -5.42 29.18 8.27
CA HIS A 219 -5.39 27.91 8.99
C HIS A 219 -5.56 28.06 10.51
N ARG A 220 -5.08 29.17 11.08
CA ARG A 220 -5.14 29.44 12.52
C ARG A 220 -6.51 29.97 12.97
N THR A 221 -7.14 30.82 12.17
CA THR A 221 -8.31 31.60 12.60
C THR A 221 -9.61 31.20 11.91
N GLY A 222 -9.54 30.48 10.79
CA GLY A 222 -10.70 30.14 9.96
C GLY A 222 -11.31 31.33 9.23
N LYS A 223 -10.76 32.54 9.40
CA LYS A 223 -11.24 33.75 8.71
C LYS A 223 -10.79 33.73 7.25
N ARG A 224 -11.59 34.37 6.39
CA ARG A 224 -11.23 34.53 4.97
C ARG A 224 -9.91 35.27 4.83
N SER A 225 -9.00 34.73 4.03
CA SER A 225 -7.68 35.29 3.77
C SER A 225 -7.61 36.14 2.50
N TYR A 226 -8.64 36.09 1.64
CA TYR A 226 -8.70 36.84 0.38
C TYR A 226 -7.46 36.63 -0.49
N GLY A 227 -7.00 35.37 -0.63
CA GLY A 227 -5.84 35.01 -1.45
C GLY A 227 -4.48 35.18 -0.76
N LYS A 228 -4.43 35.69 0.47
CA LYS A 228 -3.17 35.97 1.18
C LYS A 228 -2.54 34.74 1.84
N THR A 229 -3.18 33.59 1.78
CA THR A 229 -2.67 32.32 2.32
C THR A 229 -2.38 31.35 1.19
N SER A 230 -1.43 30.46 1.38
CA SER A 230 -1.12 29.38 0.43
C SER A 230 -0.69 28.13 1.19
N MET A 231 -0.40 27.04 0.48
CA MET A 231 0.19 25.84 1.10
C MET A 231 1.54 26.16 1.75
N ARG A 232 2.33 27.07 1.15
CA ARG A 232 3.59 27.56 1.72
C ARG A 232 3.38 28.46 2.93
N ASN A 233 2.35 29.30 2.90
CA ASN A 233 2.06 30.29 3.94
C ASN A 233 0.60 30.18 4.42
N PRO A 234 0.26 29.17 5.26
CA PRO A 234 -1.13 28.86 5.58
C PRO A 234 -1.73 29.75 6.67
N ILE A 235 -0.93 30.60 7.33
CA ILE A 235 -1.34 31.38 8.51
C ILE A 235 -1.12 32.86 8.25
N LEU A 236 -2.15 33.66 8.52
CA LEU A 236 -2.06 35.11 8.65
C LEU A 236 -1.81 35.47 10.11
N TYR A 237 -0.81 36.31 10.37
CA TYR A 237 -0.48 36.82 11.69
C TYR A 237 -1.47 37.86 12.19
#